data_AF-H6NH48-F1
#
_entry.id   AF-H6NH48-F1
#
_cell.length_a   1.000
_cell.length_b   1.000
_cell.length_c   1.000
_cell.angle_alpha   90.00
_cell.angle_beta   90.00
_cell.angle_gamma   90.00
#
_symmetry.space_group_name_H-M   'P 1'
#
loop_
_entity.id
_entity.type
_entity.pdbx_description
1 polymer ?
#
loop_
_entity_poly.entity_id
_entity_poly.type
_entity_poly.pdbx_seq_one_letter_code
_entity_poly.pdbx_strand_id
1 'polypeptide(L)'
;MTYDTLYWLILGAGFVLTGIVGVLFMLRTEKLLLSFLAGTAVNIAITGAGVWWWSSVFAGEEQQFSRMFGLFGLGVSFVNNIVLLFFAQLIMKRKIGGDPKPEPEDYDD
;
A
#
# COMPACT_ATOMS: atom_id res chain seq x y z
N MET A 1 20.12 -10.77 13.51
CA MET A 1 19.00 -10.80 12.56
C MET A 1 19.58 -10.66 11.16
N THR A 2 19.24 -11.56 10.24
CA THR A 2 19.70 -11.49 8.84
C THR A 2 19.02 -10.32 8.12
N TYR A 3 19.69 -9.74 7.12
CA TYR A 3 19.14 -8.64 6.31
C TYR A 3 17.76 -8.99 5.71
N ASP A 4 17.50 -10.27 5.50
CA ASP A 4 16.19 -10.80 5.08
C ASP A 4 15.07 -10.45 6.07
N THR A 5 15.32 -10.54 7.37
CA THR A 5 14.30 -10.19 8.38
C THR A 5 13.94 -8.71 8.30
N LEU A 6 14.93 -7.84 8.16
CA LEU A 6 14.70 -6.40 8.04
C LEU A 6 13.99 -6.05 6.72
N TYR A 7 14.33 -6.74 5.63
CA TYR A 7 13.65 -6.62 4.36
C TYR A 7 12.15 -6.94 4.45
N TRP A 8 11.80 -8.09 5.04
CA TRP A 8 10.40 -8.46 5.26
C TRP A 8 9.66 -7.49 6.19
N LEU A 9 10.35 -6.96 7.20
CA LEU A 9 9.79 -5.96 8.09
C LEU A 9 9.47 -4.66 7.34
N ILE A 10 10.36 -4.21 6.44
CA ILE A 10 10.11 -3.02 5.60
C ILE A 10 8.92 -3.24 4.67
N LEU A 11 8.83 -4.40 4.02
CA LEU A 11 7.68 -4.74 3.16
C LEU A 11 6.37 -4.75 3.95
N GLY A 12 6.35 -5.43 5.10
CA GLY A 12 5.18 -5.51 5.96
C GLY A 12 4.77 -4.14 6.51
N ALA A 13 5.73 -3.33 6.98
CA ALA A 13 5.48 -1.98 7.47
C ALA A 13 4.96 -1.07 6.35
N GLY A 14 5.51 -1.18 5.14
CA GLY A 14 5.03 -0.48 3.95
C GLY A 14 3.55 -0.76 3.71
N PHE A 15 3.16 -2.03 3.66
CA PHE A 15 1.76 -2.42 3.49
C PHE A 15 0.84 -1.89 4.60
N VAL A 16 1.20 -2.16 5.86
CA VAL A 16 0.35 -1.84 7.02
C VAL A 16 0.19 -0.33 7.21
N LEU A 17 1.29 0.43 7.16
CA LEU A 17 1.25 1.88 7.40
C LEU A 17 0.55 2.63 6.27
N THR A 18 0.80 2.23 5.01
CA THR A 18 0.07 2.77 3.85
C THR A 18 -1.42 2.53 3.97
N GLY A 19 -1.83 1.30 4.32
CA GLY A 19 -3.21 0.95 4.55
C GLY A 19 -3.85 1.77 5.67
N ILE A 20 -3.21 1.83 6.85
CA ILE A 20 -3.72 2.57 8.01
C ILE A 20 -3.93 4.05 7.65
N VAL A 21 -2.93 4.72 7.09
CA VAL A 21 -3.03 6.15 6.77
C VAL A 21 -4.12 6.40 5.73
N GLY A 22 -4.15 5.61 4.67
CA GLY A 22 -5.17 5.76 3.63
C GLY A 22 -6.59 5.47 4.11
N VAL A 23 -6.79 4.48 4.99
CA VAL A 23 -8.09 4.17 5.60
C VAL A 23 -8.51 5.27 6.57
N LEU A 24 -7.62 5.73 7.45
CA LEU A 24 -7.92 6.80 8.41
C LEU A 24 -8.29 8.11 7.72
N PHE A 25 -7.56 8.49 6.67
CA PHE A 25 -7.92 9.67 5.88
C PHE A 25 -9.26 9.50 5.17
N MET A 26 -9.56 8.29 4.69
CA MET A 26 -10.84 8.01 4.04
C MET A 26 -12.01 8.13 5.01
N LEU A 27 -11.86 7.64 6.23
CA LEU A 27 -12.87 7.76 7.29
C LEU A 27 -13.10 9.21 7.74
N ARG A 28 -12.08 10.07 7.68
CA ARG A 28 -12.19 11.46 8.13
C ARG A 28 -12.62 12.43 7.04
N THR A 29 -12.16 12.23 5.82
CA THR A 29 -12.34 13.19 4.74
C THR A 29 -13.42 12.78 3.76
N GLU A 30 -13.74 11.47 3.70
CA GLU A 30 -14.60 10.83 2.71
C GLU A 30 -14.19 11.11 1.25
N LYS A 31 -13.01 11.69 1.04
CA LYS A 31 -12.47 12.10 -0.26
C LYS A 31 -11.48 11.06 -0.71
N LEU A 32 -11.86 10.31 -1.74
CA LEU A 32 -11.05 9.22 -2.29
C LEU A 32 -9.67 9.69 -2.71
N LEU A 33 -9.59 10.76 -3.51
CA LEU A 33 -8.31 11.25 -4.03
C LEU A 33 -7.35 11.69 -2.91
N LEU A 34 -7.83 12.47 -1.93
CA LEU A 34 -6.99 12.92 -0.82
C LEU A 34 -6.48 11.76 0.03
N SER A 35 -7.35 10.78 0.28
CA SER A 35 -7.01 9.61 1.07
C SER A 35 -6.03 8.70 0.35
N PHE A 36 -6.18 8.57 -0.98
CA PHE A 36 -5.27 7.81 -1.82
C PHE A 36 -3.89 8.46 -1.88
N LEU A 37 -3.83 9.78 -2.05
CA LEU A 37 -2.58 10.53 -2.02
C LEU A 37 -1.88 10.41 -0.66
N ALA A 38 -2.62 10.47 0.45
CA ALA A 38 -2.06 10.31 1.78
C ALA A 38 -1.41 8.93 1.98
N GLY A 39 -2.11 7.84 1.64
CA GLY A 39 -1.53 6.49 1.72
C GLY A 39 -0.38 6.27 0.73
N THR A 40 -0.49 6.81 -0.48
CA THR A 40 0.57 6.73 -1.50
C THR A 40 1.83 7.46 -1.04
N ALA A 41 1.72 8.63 -0.40
CA ALA A 41 2.86 9.35 0.13
C ALA A 41 3.64 8.53 1.18
N VAL A 42 2.92 7.81 2.06
CA VAL A 42 3.53 6.89 3.03
C VAL A 42 4.22 5.72 2.32
N ASN A 43 3.58 5.15 1.29
CA ASN A 43 4.15 4.05 0.52
C ASN A 43 5.46 4.47 -0.17
N ILE A 44 5.48 5.68 -0.75
CA ILE A 44 6.67 6.28 -1.36
C ILE A 44 7.77 6.47 -0.32
N ALA A 45 7.45 7.02 0.85
CA ALA A 45 8.43 7.27 1.90
C ALA A 45 9.09 5.97 2.38
N ILE A 46 8.29 4.95 2.69
CA ILE A 46 8.80 3.66 3.19
C ILE A 46 9.56 2.91 2.10
N THR A 47 9.02 2.85 0.88
CA THR A 47 9.69 2.18 -0.25
C THR A 47 10.99 2.89 -0.59
N GLY A 48 10.99 4.23 -0.63
CA GLY A 48 12.19 5.03 -0.89
C GLY A 48 13.28 4.80 0.16
N ALA A 49 12.91 4.77 1.44
CA ALA A 49 13.83 4.42 2.52
C ALA A 49 14.36 2.98 2.38
N GLY A 50 13.48 2.03 2.02
CA GLY A 50 13.85 0.64 1.77
C GLY A 50 14.79 0.46 0.58
N VAL A 51 14.55 1.16 -0.53
CA VAL A 51 15.41 1.17 -1.73
C VAL A 51 16.77 1.74 -1.40
N TRP A 52 16.82 2.87 -0.68
CA TRP A 52 18.08 3.49 -0.27
C TRP A 52 18.88 2.56 0.64
N TRP A 53 18.25 2.01 1.67
CA TRP A 53 18.89 1.08 2.59
C TRP A 53 19.37 -0.21 1.90
N TRP A 54 18.53 -0.85 1.08
CA TRP A 54 18.92 -2.08 0.39
C TRP A 54 20.08 -1.84 -0.58
N SER A 55 20.05 -0.71 -1.30
CA SER A 55 21.12 -0.32 -2.21
C SER A 55 22.44 -0.03 -1.50
N SER A 56 22.41 0.47 -0.26
CA SER A 56 23.61 0.77 0.51
C SER A 56 24.22 -0.48 1.15
N VAL A 57 23.39 -1.42 1.59
CA VAL A 57 23.86 -2.71 2.16
C VAL A 57 24.50 -3.59 1.08
N PHE A 58 23.93 -3.63 -0.13
CA PHE A 58 24.41 -4.48 -1.23
C PHE A 58 25.20 -3.71 -2.30
N ALA A 59 26.09 -2.81 -1.88
CA ALA A 59 26.81 -1.92 -2.80
C ALA A 59 27.99 -2.57 -3.57
N GLY A 60 28.47 -3.73 -3.13
CA GLY A 60 29.61 -4.42 -3.75
C GLY A 60 29.28 -5.09 -5.09
N GLU A 61 30.26 -5.21 -5.98
CA GLU A 61 30.07 -5.83 -7.32
C GLU A 61 29.67 -7.30 -7.25
N GLU A 62 30.19 -8.06 -6.29
CA GLU A 62 29.84 -9.47 -6.09
C GLU A 62 28.37 -9.66 -5.63
N GLN A 63 27.71 -8.59 -5.19
CA GLN A 63 26.36 -8.62 -4.62
C GLN A 63 25.28 -8.06 -5.56
N GLN A 64 25.62 -7.83 -6.84
CA GLN A 64 24.71 -7.23 -7.81
C GLN A 64 23.38 -7.99 -7.95
N PHE A 65 23.41 -9.33 -7.95
CA PHE A 65 22.19 -10.12 -8.05
C PHE A 65 21.25 -9.89 -6.86
N SER A 66 21.75 -9.99 -5.63
CA SER A 66 20.98 -9.75 -4.40
C SER A 66 20.43 -8.32 -4.34
N ARG A 67 21.24 -7.34 -4.79
CA ARG A 67 20.80 -5.95 -4.90
C ARG A 67 19.61 -5.83 -5.86
N MET A 68 19.74 -6.31 -7.10
CA MET A 68 18.68 -6.22 -8.11
C MET A 68 17.41 -6.95 -7.68
N PHE A 69 17.55 -8.15 -7.12
CA PHE A 69 16.42 -8.96 -6.69
C PHE A 69 15.61 -8.28 -5.58
N GLY A 70 16.27 -7.75 -4.55
CA GLY A 70 15.56 -7.04 -3.49
C GLY A 70 14.97 -5.70 -3.95
N LEU A 71 15.63 -4.97 -4.86
CA LEU A 71 15.04 -3.77 -5.47
C LEU A 71 13.80 -4.10 -6.30
N PHE A 72 13.83 -5.19 -7.06
CA PHE A 72 12.67 -5.67 -7.80
C PHE A 72 11.51 -6.02 -6.85
N GLY A 73 11.79 -6.76 -5.77
CA GLY A 73 10.76 -7.11 -4.79
C GLY A 73 10.15 -5.89 -4.08
N LEU A 74 10.95 -4.88 -3.75
CA LEU A 74 10.46 -3.59 -3.24
C LEU A 74 9.55 -2.89 -4.28
N GLY A 75 9.94 -2.92 -5.55
CA GLY A 75 9.13 -2.37 -6.65
C GLY A 75 7.77 -3.09 -6.81
N VAL A 76 7.77 -4.42 -6.78
CA VAL A 76 6.53 -5.23 -6.83
C VAL A 76 5.64 -4.90 -5.63
N SER A 77 6.22 -4.82 -4.43
CA SER A 77 5.46 -4.46 -3.23
C SER A 77 4.86 -3.06 -3.32
N PHE A 78 5.61 -2.08 -3.84
CA PHE A 78 5.14 -0.72 -4.01
C PHE A 78 3.88 -0.66 -4.88
N VAL A 79 3.92 -1.31 -6.04
CA VAL A 79 2.78 -1.35 -6.97
C VAL A 79 1.59 -2.09 -6.34
N ASN A 80 1.83 -3.24 -5.70
CA ASN A 80 0.78 -3.99 -5.00
C ASN A 80 0.08 -3.14 -3.93
N ASN A 81 0.84 -2.42 -3.12
CA ASN A 81 0.29 -1.54 -2.08
C ASN A 81 -0.59 -0.45 -2.69
N ILE A 82 -0.21 0.14 -3.83
CA ILE A 82 -1.02 1.14 -4.53
C ILE A 82 -2.34 0.56 -5.02
N VAL A 83 -2.30 -0.61 -5.67
CA VAL A 83 -3.49 -1.27 -6.21
C VAL A 83 -4.46 -1.63 -5.09
N LEU A 84 -3.96 -2.27 -4.03
CA LEU A 84 -4.78 -2.66 -2.88
C LEU A 84 -5.37 -1.45 -2.17
N LEU A 85 -4.57 -0.39 -1.98
CA LEU A 85 -5.03 0.85 -1.36
C LEU A 85 -6.18 1.48 -2.17
N PHE A 86 -6.02 1.56 -3.49
CA PHE A 86 -7.02 2.16 -4.37
C PHE A 86 -8.35 1.39 -4.31
N PHE A 87 -8.31 0.07 -4.43
CA PHE A 87 -9.52 -0.76 -4.35
C PHE A 87 -10.18 -0.71 -2.97
N ALA A 88 -9.38 -0.73 -1.89
CA ALA A 88 -9.91 -0.59 -0.54
C ALA A 88 -10.68 0.73 -0.36
N GLN A 89 -10.11 1.84 -0.83
CA GLN A 89 -10.74 3.16 -0.73
C GLN A 89 -11.94 3.33 -1.65
N LEU A 90 -11.94 2.72 -2.84
CA LEU A 90 -13.13 2.67 -3.70
C LEU A 90 -14.30 1.95 -3.02
N ILE A 91 -14.05 0.78 -2.43
CA ILE A 91 -15.07 0.01 -1.71
C ILE A 91 -15.59 0.82 -0.51
N MET A 92 -14.69 1.43 0.25
CA MET A 92 -15.08 2.31 1.36
C MET A 92 -15.89 3.51 0.89
N LYS A 93 -15.54 4.14 -0.24
CA LYS A 93 -16.28 5.29 -0.78
C LYS A 93 -17.71 4.91 -1.11
N ARG A 94 -17.94 3.76 -1.74
CA ARG A 94 -19.30 3.26 -2.03
C ARG A 94 -20.09 3.01 -0.75
N LYS A 95 -19.46 2.41 0.25
CA LYS A 95 -20.09 2.13 1.55
C LYS A 95 -20.44 3.40 2.34
N ILE A 96 -19.57 4.41 2.32
CA ILE A 96 -19.77 5.70 3.03
C ILE A 96 -20.73 6.60 2.26
N GLY A 97 -20.62 6.62 0.93
CA GLY A 97 -21.42 7.46 0.04
C GLY A 97 -22.89 7.07 -0.09
N GLY A 98 -23.31 5.98 0.55
CA GLY A 98 -24.70 5.53 0.57
C GLY A 98 -25.18 5.12 -0.81
N ASP A 99 -24.69 3.99 -1.34
CA ASP A 99 -25.49 3.29 -2.34
C ASP A 99 -26.86 2.99 -1.70
N PRO A 100 -27.98 3.34 -2.35
CA PRO A 100 -29.29 2.97 -1.85
C PRO A 100 -29.30 1.46 -1.66
N LYS A 101 -29.83 0.99 -0.51
CA LYS A 101 -30.16 -0.43 -0.37
C LYS A 101 -30.95 -0.82 -1.62
N PRO A 102 -30.63 -1.94 -2.30
CA PRO A 102 -31.54 -2.48 -3.29
C PRO A 102 -32.90 -2.60 -2.59
N GLU A 103 -33.89 -1.85 -3.07
CA GLU A 103 -35.25 -1.95 -2.55
C GLU A 103 -35.66 -3.42 -2.68
N PRO A 104 -36.22 -4.04 -1.63
CA PRO A 104 -36.75 -5.39 -1.78
C PRO A 104 -37.78 -5.33 -2.91
N GLU A 105 -37.58 -6.14 -3.95
CA GLU A 105 -38.60 -6.37 -4.98
C GLU A 105 -39.83 -6.92 -4.24
N ASP A 106 -40.85 -6.09 -4.08
CA ASP A 106 -42.16 -6.51 -3.61
C ASP A 106 -42.73 -7.38 -4.73
N TYR A 107 -42.54 -8.70 -4.61
CA TYR A 107 -43.33 -9.67 -5.35
C TYR A 107 -44.71 -9.69 -4.69
N ASP A 108 -45.52 -8.68 -5.00
CA ASP A 108 -46.96 -8.73 -4.74
C ASP A 108 -47.55 -9.83 -5.65
N ASP A 109 -47.84 -10.99 -5.03
CA ASP A 109 -48.64 -12.10 -5.58
C ASP A 109 -50.15 -11.80 -5.58
#